data_AF-A0A2E8WK38-F1
#
_entry.id   AF-A0A2E8WK38-F1
#
_cell.length_a   1.000
_cell.length_b   1.000
_cell.length_c   1.000
_cell.angle_alpha   90.00
_cell.angle_beta   90.00
_cell.angle_gamma   90.00
#
_symmetry.space_group_name_H-M   'P 1'
#
loop_
_entity.id
_entity.type
_entity.pdbx_description
1 polymer ?
#
loop_
_entity_poly.entity_id
_entity_poly.type
_entity_poly.pdbx_seq_one_letter_code
_entity_poly.pdbx_strand_id
1 'polypeptide(L)' 'MESNAALLPNGISNPRVTAHPASTMDIFSTLVDVCGLDATFPIEPQDGRSIFPLFSEEIGERETSIPFRYSGWRHADR' A
#
# COMPACT_ATOMS: atom_id res chain seq x y z
N MET A 1 -17.84 3.26 -17.46
CA MET A 1 -17.03 3.12 -16.24
C MET A 1 -15.70 3.75 -16.57
N GLU A 2 -15.63 5.08 -16.45
CA GLU A 2 -14.42 5.85 -16.77
C GLU A 2 -13.32 5.39 -15.81
N SER A 3 -12.16 5.02 -16.35
CA SER A 3 -10.99 4.64 -15.58
C SER A 3 -10.50 5.84 -14.78
N ASN A 4 -10.83 5.92 -13.50
CA ASN A 4 -10.24 6.92 -12.62
C ASN A 4 -8.79 6.50 -12.37
N ALA A 5 -7.83 7.33 -12.81
CA ALA A 5 -6.39 7.15 -12.65
C ALA A 5 -5.76 5.96 -13.41
N ALA A 6 -5.97 5.86 -14.73
CA ALA A 6 -5.13 5.02 -15.58
C ALA A 6 -3.64 5.46 -15.53
N LEU A 7 -2.88 4.88 -14.60
CA LEU A 7 -1.47 4.47 -14.71
C LEU A 7 -0.40 5.58 -14.85
N LEU A 8 -0.67 6.76 -14.27
CA LEU A 8 0.21 7.91 -13.95
C LEU A 8 0.99 8.59 -15.11
N PRO A 9 0.39 9.63 -15.69
CA PRO A 9 0.91 10.99 -15.56
C PRO A 9 -0.17 11.90 -14.94
N ASN A 10 0.16 12.62 -13.86
CA ASN A 10 -0.67 13.56 -13.06
C ASN A 10 -1.35 13.03 -11.77
N GLY A 11 -1.21 11.75 -11.39
CA GLY A 11 -1.81 11.29 -10.11
C GLY A 11 -1.05 11.73 -8.86
N ILE A 12 0.16 12.28 -9.02
CA ILE A 12 0.88 13.03 -7.98
C ILE A 12 1.22 14.37 -8.62
N SER A 13 0.43 15.40 -8.30
CA SER A 13 0.54 16.72 -8.93
C SER A 13 1.73 17.55 -8.41
N ASN A 14 2.19 17.24 -7.20
CA ASN A 14 3.34 17.88 -6.58
C ASN A 14 4.33 16.82 -6.08
N PRO A 15 5.53 16.71 -6.68
CA PRO A 15 6.58 15.84 -6.16
C PRO A 15 6.86 16.15 -4.70
N ARG A 16 6.89 15.11 -3.85
CA ARG A 16 7.08 15.25 -2.40
C ARG A 16 7.92 14.10 -1.85
N VAL A 17 8.44 14.32 -0.65
CA VAL A 17 9.07 13.30 0.19
C VAL A 17 8.19 13.10 1.42
N THR A 18 8.06 11.87 1.89
CA THR A 18 7.35 11.54 3.13
C THR A 18 8.20 10.57 3.96
N ALA A 19 8.05 10.66 5.29
CA ALA A 19 8.60 9.72 6.25
C ALA A 19 7.59 8.64 6.67
N HIS A 20 6.39 8.62 6.06
CA HIS A 20 5.38 7.63 6.37
C HIS A 20 5.91 6.20 6.16
N PRO A 21 5.81 5.31 7.17
CA PRO A 21 6.25 3.93 7.03
C PRO A 21 5.40 3.17 6.00
N ALA A 22 6.01 2.77 4.88
CA ALA A 22 5.38 1.97 3.83
C ALA A 22 6.12 0.64 3.59
N SER A 23 5.43 -0.31 2.99
CA SER A 23 5.93 -1.65 2.69
C SER A 23 5.51 -2.12 1.30
N THR A 24 6.19 -3.13 0.77
CA THR A 24 5.82 -3.75 -0.52
C THR A 24 4.39 -4.29 -0.54
N MET A 25 3.87 -4.73 0.62
CA MET A 25 2.51 -5.26 0.75
C MET A 25 1.43 -4.20 0.50
N ASP A 26 1.76 -2.91 0.68
CA ASP A 26 0.83 -1.79 0.48
C ASP A 26 0.50 -1.55 -1.00
N ILE A 27 1.30 -2.08 -1.93
CA ILE A 27 1.12 -1.88 -3.39
C ILE A 27 -0.25 -2.42 -3.83
N PHE A 28 -0.63 -3.64 -3.41
CA PHE A 28 -1.89 -4.24 -3.84
C PHE A 28 -3.09 -3.44 -3.35
N SER A 29 -3.16 -3.15 -2.05
CA SER A 29 -4.21 -2.32 -1.44
C SER A 29 -4.32 -0.95 -2.11
N THR A 30 -3.18 -0.33 -2.43
CA THR A 30 -3.15 0.96 -3.13
C THR A 30 -3.71 0.85 -4.54
N LEU A 31 -3.38 -0.21 -5.28
CA LEU A 31 -3.92 -0.42 -6.62
C LEU A 31 -5.43 -0.67 -6.60
N VAL A 32 -5.93 -1.40 -5.60
CA VAL A 32 -7.37 -1.61 -5.39
C VAL A 32 -8.10 -0.26 -5.28
N ASP A 33 -7.60 0.64 -4.40
CA ASP A 33 -8.18 1.98 -4.21
C ASP A 33 -8.04 2.85 -5.46
N VAL A 34 -6.86 2.85 -6.10
CA VAL A 34 -6.60 3.62 -7.33
C VAL A 34 -7.54 3.18 -8.45
N CYS A 35 -7.79 1.88 -8.59
CA CYS A 35 -8.70 1.34 -9.59
C CYS A 35 -10.19 1.52 -9.23
N GLY A 36 -10.50 1.97 -8.01
CA GLY A 36 -11.87 2.10 -7.52
C GLY A 36 -12.62 0.78 -7.48
N LEU A 37 -11.93 -0.33 -7.19
CA LEU A 37 -12.56 -1.64 -7.08
C LEU A 37 -13.41 -1.67 -5.81
N ASP A 38 -14.67 -2.07 -5.94
CA ASP A 38 -15.59 -2.18 -4.81
C ASP A 38 -15.49 -3.54 -4.09
N ALA A 39 -16.15 -3.63 -2.94
CA ALA A 39 -16.17 -4.82 -2.10
C ALA A 39 -16.89 -6.05 -2.75
N THR A 40 -17.37 -5.94 -3.99
CA THR A 40 -17.96 -7.10 -4.69
C THR A 40 -16.91 -8.12 -5.11
N PHE A 41 -15.63 -7.70 -5.15
CA PHE A 41 -14.50 -8.59 -5.35
C PHE A 41 -13.98 -9.11 -3.99
N PRO A 42 -13.62 -10.41 -3.89
CA PRO A 42 -13.01 -10.97 -2.69
C PRO A 42 -11.57 -10.44 -2.57
N ILE A 43 -11.44 -9.27 -1.97
CA ILE A 43 -10.22 -8.47 -1.85
C ILE A 43 -9.50 -8.73 -0.53
N GLU A 44 -10.17 -9.38 0.43
CA GLU A 44 -9.69 -9.65 1.80
C GLU A 44 -9.43 -11.16 2.05
N PRO A 45 -8.48 -11.51 2.93
CA PRO A 45 -7.68 -10.64 3.80
C PRO A 45 -6.46 -10.01 3.10
N GLN A 46 -6.11 -8.77 3.48
CA GLN A 46 -4.87 -8.10 3.05
C GLN A 46 -3.90 -7.80 4.19
N ASP A 47 -2.60 -8.00 3.93
CA ASP A 47 -1.53 -7.61 4.85
C ASP A 47 -1.15 -6.12 4.74
N GLY A 48 -1.38 -5.54 3.55
CA GLY A 48 -1.08 -4.15 3.22
C GLY A 48 -2.16 -3.16 3.66
N ARG A 49 -1.80 -1.88 3.63
CA ARG A 49 -2.72 -0.74 3.76
C ARG A 49 -2.48 0.21 2.60
N SER A 50 -3.56 0.69 2.00
CA SER A 50 -3.46 1.63 0.89
C SER A 50 -2.76 2.91 1.33
N ILE A 51 -1.77 3.32 0.53
CA ILE A 51 -1.09 4.62 0.67
C ILE A 51 -1.65 5.65 -0.32
N PHE A 52 -2.76 5.36 -0.99
CA PHE A 52 -3.38 6.29 -1.93
C PHE A 52 -3.68 7.68 -1.33
N PRO A 53 -4.13 7.81 -0.06
CA PRO A 53 -4.29 9.12 0.58
C PRO A 53 -3.00 9.97 0.64
N LEU A 54 -1.82 9.34 0.68
CA LEU A 54 -0.53 10.05 0.67
C LEU A 54 -0.26 10.81 -0.64
N PHE A 55 -0.96 10.46 -1.71
CA PHE A 55 -0.74 11.10 -3.02
C PHE A 55 -1.24 12.55 -3.00
N SER A 56 -2.22 12.86 -2.15
CA SER A 56 -2.76 14.22 -1.96
C SER A 56 -2.20 14.95 -0.75
N GLU A 57 -1.95 14.26 0.37
CA GLU A 57 -1.57 14.92 1.63
C GLU A 57 -0.72 14.04 2.55
N GLU A 58 -0.16 14.61 3.63
CA GLU A 58 0.49 13.79 4.67
C GLU A 58 -0.57 13.21 5.62
N ILE A 59 -0.49 11.92 5.92
CA ILE A 59 -1.49 11.23 6.77
C ILE A 59 -0.96 10.85 8.16
N GLY A 60 0.31 11.16 8.46
CA GLY A 60 0.89 10.92 9.77
C GLY A 60 1.44 9.51 9.94
N GLU A 61 1.38 8.98 11.17
CA GLU A 61 1.94 7.66 11.49
C GLU A 61 1.05 6.52 10.96
N ARG A 62 1.66 5.37 10.67
CA ARG A 62 0.95 4.17 10.26
C ARG A 62 0.26 3.53 11.47
N GLU A 63 -1.06 3.36 11.40
CA GLU A 63 -1.86 2.79 12.50
C GLU A 63 -1.54 1.31 12.80
N THR A 64 -1.23 0.52 11.77
CA THR A 64 -0.97 -0.92 11.91
C THR A 64 0.48 -1.26 11.63
N SER A 65 1.09 -2.14 12.42
CA SER A 65 2.46 -2.61 12.16
C SER A 65 2.61 -3.24 10.77
N ILE A 66 3.80 -3.09 10.17
CA ILE A 66 4.15 -3.79 8.92
C ILE A 66 4.42 -5.26 9.27
N PRO A 67 3.67 -6.23 8.74
CA PRO A 67 3.80 -7.64 9.11
C PRO A 67 5.00 -8.27 8.39
N PHE A 68 6.22 -8.01 8.88
CA PHE A 68 7.42 -8.71 8.45
C PHE A 68 7.86 -9.69 9.55
N ARG A 69 8.22 -10.91 9.14
CA ARG A 69 8.79 -11.91 10.06
C ARG A 69 10.14 -12.36 9.54
N TYR A 70 11.17 -12.16 10.36
CA TYR A 70 12.48 -12.76 10.16
C TYR A 70 12.64 -13.93 11.15
N SER A 71 12.75 -15.16 10.66
CA SER A 71 12.88 -16.36 11.51
C SER A 71 14.32 -16.77 11.83
N GLY A 72 15.31 -15.93 11.51
CA GLY A 72 16.72 -16.24 11.69
C GLY A 72 17.27 -17.27 10.68
N TRP A 73 18.59 -17.39 10.63
CA TRP A 73 19.26 -18.52 9.99
C TRP A 73 19.29 -19.68 11.00
N ARG A 74 18.50 -20.73 10.77
CA ARG A 74 18.65 -21.97 11.54
C ARG A 74 19.97 -22.61 11.10
N HIS A 75 20.98 -22.64 11.96
CA HIS A 75 22.02 -23.66 11.86
C HIS A 75 21.31 -25.02 11.90
N ALA A 76 21.42 -25.76 10.81
CA ALA A 76 20.86 -27.10 10.68
C ALA A 76 21.77 -28.10 11.43
N ASP A 77 21.79 -27.99 12.75
CA ASP A 77 22.45 -28.96 13.62
C ASP A 77 21.36 -29.58 14.52
N ARG A 78 20.55 -30.45 13.90
CA ARG A 78 19.78 -31.50 14.59
C ARG A 78 19.74 -32.75 13.73
#